data_AF-A0A813HJC2-F1
#
_entry.id   AF-A0A813HJC2-F1
#
_cell.length_a   1.000
_cell.length_b   1.000
_cell.length_c   1.000
_cell.angle_alpha   90.00
_cell.angle_beta   90.00
_cell.angle_gamma   90.00
#
_symmetry.space_group_name_H-M   'P 1'
#
loop_
_entity.id
_entity.type
_entity.pdbx_description
1 polymer ?
#
loop_
_entity_poly.entity_id
_entity_poly.type
_entity_poly.pdbx_seq_one_letter_code
_entity_poly.pdbx_strand_id
1 'polypeptide(L)'
;MAAMRKSGFLPNLITRNALLSALEKGQQWQRALLELSEGLAQGGGSRSGVDIVSCNAAVAACEKGLQWQAALSLLRKAEELGLSPDAITYNSAISACEKCGRWEQGLELLAQMDRRKLPPDAYSFSAAISSCEKGKRWEMALQLLADMRRRELEPSVVGYSAAISSCEKSRQWEAALALLADMRQHGPLPEIISYNAAISACEKGTQWRWSLLLLALAREDKLQPDLITFGAAITACETGRKWKRALLLLEDLMDCGLQLSKVPCSSAINACEKSGAWEAALALIVQMNELSLRPDLFAYNAGLVACLQAGRWESALGLMAEMKSLEVAPDLVTCSFALTACEQGHRRALALELLEASNSLGWQKLKGASRVLVSVAECSGVVGY
;
A
#
# COMPACT_ATOMS: atom_id res chain seq x y z
N MET A 1 -2.55 26.33 31.96
CA MET A 1 -3.29 27.31 32.80
C MET A 1 -2.87 27.39 34.29
N ALA A 2 -2.17 26.40 34.85
CA ALA A 2 -1.81 26.38 36.28
C ALA A 2 -1.01 27.60 36.77
N ALA A 3 -0.10 28.15 35.96
CA ALA A 3 0.66 29.36 36.30
C ALA A 3 -0.19 30.65 36.31
N MET A 4 -1.13 30.81 35.36
CA MET A 4 -2.07 31.95 35.32
C MET A 4 -3.10 31.89 36.46
N ARG A 5 -3.56 30.69 36.82
CA ARG A 5 -4.45 30.48 37.98
C ARG A 5 -3.72 30.72 39.31
N LYS A 6 -2.44 30.30 39.42
CA LYS A 6 -1.57 30.63 40.58
C LYS A 6 -1.33 32.14 40.74
N SER A 7 -1.52 32.93 39.68
CA SER A 7 -1.41 34.38 39.68
C SER A 7 -2.78 35.11 39.75
N GLY A 8 -3.86 34.38 40.04
CA GLY A 8 -5.19 34.97 40.32
C GLY A 8 -6.02 35.34 39.08
N PHE A 9 -5.53 35.08 37.86
CA PHE A 9 -6.29 35.34 36.63
C PHE A 9 -7.14 34.14 36.23
N LEU A 10 -8.47 34.32 36.21
CA LEU A 10 -9.40 33.37 35.61
C LEU A 10 -9.25 33.43 34.08
N PRO A 11 -8.90 32.32 33.42
CA PRO A 11 -8.77 32.35 31.97
C PRO A 11 -10.13 32.56 31.31
N ASN A 12 -10.21 33.57 30.45
CA ASN A 12 -11.39 33.84 29.65
C ASN A 12 -11.49 32.86 28.45
N LEU A 13 -12.65 32.81 27.80
CA LEU A 13 -12.92 31.91 26.66
C LEU A 13 -11.89 32.07 25.53
N ILE A 14 -11.47 33.32 25.26
CA ILE A 14 -10.50 33.65 24.21
C ILE A 14 -9.12 33.05 24.51
N THR A 15 -8.62 33.19 25.74
CA THR A 15 -7.32 32.60 26.13
C THR A 15 -7.36 31.07 26.12
N ARG A 16 -8.51 30.46 26.45
CA ARG A 16 -8.68 29.01 26.34
C ARG A 16 -8.73 28.54 24.89
N ASN A 17 -9.49 29.20 24.01
CA ASN A 17 -9.54 28.86 22.58
C ASN A 17 -8.16 29.02 21.91
N ALA A 18 -7.42 30.07 22.24
CA ALA A 18 -6.05 30.28 21.75
C ALA A 18 -5.09 29.18 22.21
N LEU A 19 -5.20 28.76 23.48
CA LEU A 19 -4.40 27.65 24.01
C LEU A 19 -4.75 26.32 23.33
N LEU A 20 -6.03 26.01 23.15
CA LEU A 20 -6.46 24.78 22.48
C LEU A 20 -6.01 24.74 21.01
N SER A 21 -6.09 25.87 20.30
CA SER A 21 -5.55 25.98 18.93
C SER A 21 -4.01 25.82 18.90
N ALA A 22 -3.29 26.35 19.90
CA ALA A 22 -1.85 26.12 20.03
C ALA A 22 -1.50 24.66 20.32
N LEU A 23 -2.28 23.97 21.16
CA LEU A 23 -2.11 22.55 21.47
C LEU A 23 -2.45 21.64 20.28
N GLU A 24 -3.45 22.03 19.49
CA GLU A 24 -3.82 21.40 18.22
C GLU A 24 -2.67 21.50 17.20
N LYS A 25 -2.01 22.67 17.09
CA LYS A 25 -0.81 22.83 16.26
C LYS A 25 0.38 22.05 16.80
N GLY A 26 0.52 21.95 18.12
CA GLY A 26 1.59 21.21 18.79
C GLY A 26 1.37 19.69 18.90
N GLN A 27 0.27 19.14 18.34
CA GLN A 27 -0.13 17.72 18.44
C GLN A 27 -0.23 17.18 19.89
N GLN A 28 -0.42 18.05 20.88
CA GLN A 28 -0.49 17.69 22.30
C GLN A 28 -1.93 17.34 22.71
N TRP A 29 -2.50 16.32 22.08
CA TRP A 29 -3.91 15.92 22.27
C TRP A 29 -4.26 15.60 23.73
N GLN A 30 -3.35 14.98 24.49
CA GLN A 30 -3.56 14.66 25.91
C GLN A 30 -3.78 15.92 26.76
N ARG A 31 -3.01 16.97 26.50
CA ARG A 31 -3.14 18.25 27.21
C ARG A 31 -4.37 19.02 26.76
N ALA A 32 -4.73 18.94 25.47
CA ALA A 32 -5.97 19.52 24.96
C ALA A 32 -7.20 18.87 25.63
N LEU A 33 -7.20 17.54 25.77
CA LEU A 33 -8.24 16.81 26.50
C LEU A 33 -8.31 17.19 27.98
N LEU A 34 -7.16 17.27 28.65
CA LEU A 34 -7.08 17.66 30.05
C LEU A 34 -7.68 19.06 30.26
N GLU A 35 -7.22 20.06 29.50
CA GLU A 35 -7.67 21.46 29.62
C GLU A 35 -9.16 21.62 29.26
N LEU A 36 -9.68 20.83 28.31
CA LEU A 36 -11.11 20.79 28.03
C LEU A 36 -11.88 20.14 29.19
N SER A 37 -11.44 18.98 29.71
CA SER A 37 -12.09 18.29 30.82
C SER A 37 -12.14 19.15 32.10
N GLU A 38 -11.07 19.89 32.39
CA GLU A 38 -11.02 20.86 33.48
C GLU A 38 -11.98 22.04 33.25
N GLY A 39 -12.07 22.54 32.02
CA GLY A 39 -13.03 23.58 31.64
C GLY A 39 -14.48 23.14 31.81
N LEU A 40 -14.78 21.87 31.51
CA LEU A 40 -16.10 21.27 31.67
C LEU A 40 -16.45 21.03 33.15
N ALA A 41 -15.48 20.63 33.98
CA ALA A 41 -15.69 20.43 35.42
C ALA A 41 -15.97 21.73 36.20
N GLN A 42 -15.51 22.87 35.68
CA GLN A 42 -15.69 24.19 36.31
C GLN A 42 -17.00 24.90 35.91
N GLY A 43 -17.78 24.33 34.97
CA GLY A 43 -18.92 24.99 34.32
C GLY A 43 -20.31 24.79 34.93
N GLY A 44 -20.44 24.25 36.14
CA GLY A 44 -21.72 23.91 36.79
C GLY A 44 -22.67 25.06 37.16
N GLY A 45 -22.44 26.30 36.68
CA GLY A 45 -23.31 27.44 36.94
C GLY A 45 -23.18 28.53 35.88
N SER A 46 -24.21 28.65 35.02
CA SER A 46 -24.57 29.73 34.06
C SER A 46 -23.51 30.35 33.12
N ARG A 47 -22.23 30.02 33.20
CA ARG A 47 -21.23 30.31 32.16
C ARG A 47 -20.23 29.16 32.06
N SER A 48 -20.61 28.10 31.34
CA SER A 48 -19.63 27.10 30.88
C SER A 48 -18.53 27.84 30.11
N GLY A 49 -17.30 27.79 30.62
CA GLY A 49 -16.14 28.44 29.99
C GLY A 49 -15.61 27.69 28.77
N VAL A 50 -16.44 26.83 28.18
CA VAL A 50 -16.17 25.97 27.02
C VAL A 50 -17.30 26.20 26.02
N ASP A 51 -16.94 26.60 24.80
CA ASP A 51 -17.82 26.78 23.66
C ASP A 51 -17.58 25.70 22.61
N ILE A 52 -18.34 25.76 21.52
CA ILE A 52 -18.16 24.83 20.41
C ILE A 52 -16.76 24.94 19.77
N VAL A 53 -16.15 26.12 19.79
CA VAL A 53 -14.80 26.35 19.26
C VAL A 53 -13.74 25.60 20.07
N SER A 54 -13.86 25.62 21.40
CA SER A 54 -13.03 24.80 22.30
C SER A 54 -13.18 23.30 21.99
N CYS A 55 -14.41 22.83 21.78
CA CYS A 55 -14.68 21.44 21.40
C CYS A 55 -14.08 21.09 20.03
N ASN A 56 -14.24 21.94 19.02
CA ASN A 56 -13.68 21.77 17.68
C ASN A 56 -12.15 21.64 17.72
N ALA A 57 -11.49 22.55 18.44
CA ALA A 57 -10.03 22.51 18.59
C ALA A 57 -9.55 21.24 19.32
N ALA A 58 -10.30 20.77 20.32
CA ALA A 58 -9.97 19.53 21.04
C ALA A 58 -10.16 18.28 20.17
N VAL A 59 -11.25 18.20 19.40
CA VAL A 59 -11.51 17.09 18.45
C VAL A 59 -10.46 17.10 17.33
N ALA A 60 -10.10 18.26 16.79
CA ALA A 60 -9.03 18.41 15.81
C ALA A 60 -7.65 18.03 16.37
N ALA A 61 -7.38 18.30 17.66
CA ALA A 61 -6.17 17.83 18.32
C ALA A 61 -6.16 16.29 18.44
N CYS A 62 -7.31 15.67 18.75
CA CYS A 62 -7.46 14.21 18.76
C CYS A 62 -7.30 13.58 17.36
N GLU A 63 -7.78 14.25 16.32
CA GLU A 63 -7.59 13.87 14.92
C GLU A 63 -6.09 13.80 14.56
N LYS A 64 -5.31 14.81 14.94
CA LYS A 64 -3.84 14.81 14.75
C LYS A 64 -3.12 13.79 15.63
N GLY A 65 -3.67 13.53 16.83
CA GLY A 65 -3.16 12.53 17.77
C GLY A 65 -3.54 11.08 17.44
N LEU A 66 -4.28 10.83 16.36
CA LEU A 66 -4.81 9.51 15.96
C LEU A 66 -5.66 8.84 17.06
N GLN A 67 -6.40 9.64 17.84
CA GLN A 67 -7.23 9.17 18.95
C GLN A 67 -8.71 9.25 18.59
N TRP A 68 -9.19 8.34 17.74
CA TRP A 68 -10.59 8.32 17.30
C TRP A 68 -11.58 8.10 18.46
N GLN A 69 -11.24 7.28 19.46
CA GLN A 69 -12.13 7.07 20.64
C GLN A 69 -12.30 8.35 21.44
N ALA A 70 -11.21 9.12 21.61
CA ALA A 70 -11.25 10.39 22.32
C ALA A 70 -12.03 11.44 21.53
N ALA A 71 -11.86 11.49 20.21
CA ALA A 71 -12.66 12.36 19.34
C ALA A 71 -14.16 12.07 19.47
N LEU A 72 -14.56 10.79 19.44
CA LEU A 72 -15.96 10.39 19.60
C LEU A 72 -16.52 10.65 21.01
N SER A 73 -15.73 10.41 22.05
CA SER A 73 -16.17 10.67 23.43
C SER A 73 -16.33 12.17 23.69
N LEU A 74 -15.45 13.00 23.13
CA LEU A 74 -15.58 14.46 23.15
C LEU A 74 -16.83 14.93 22.41
N LEU A 75 -17.12 14.38 21.23
CA LEU A 75 -18.31 14.72 20.47
C LEU A 75 -19.58 14.43 21.28
N ARG A 76 -19.70 13.22 21.85
CA ARG A 76 -20.84 12.86 22.73
C ARG A 76 -20.93 13.77 23.94
N LYS A 77 -19.80 14.10 24.57
CA LYS A 77 -19.79 14.97 25.74
C LYS A 77 -20.22 16.40 25.40
N ALA A 78 -19.83 16.92 24.23
CA ALA A 78 -20.30 18.22 23.76
C ALA A 78 -21.84 18.24 23.64
N GLU A 79 -22.42 17.16 23.13
CA GLU A 79 -23.87 17.00 22.99
C GLU A 79 -24.59 16.92 24.34
N GLU A 80 -24.06 16.13 25.28
CA GLU A 80 -24.59 16.02 26.65
C GLU A 80 -24.64 17.37 27.38
N LEU A 81 -23.71 18.27 27.03
CA LEU A 81 -23.61 19.61 27.59
C LEU A 81 -24.47 20.65 26.85
N GLY A 82 -25.23 20.23 25.84
CA GLY A 82 -26.02 21.13 25.00
C GLY A 82 -25.18 22.03 24.08
N LEU A 83 -23.88 21.77 23.94
CA LEU A 83 -23.07 22.41 22.92
C LEU A 83 -23.45 21.77 21.59
N SER A 84 -24.12 22.52 20.71
CA SER A 84 -24.56 22.01 19.42
C SER A 84 -23.35 21.79 18.51
N PRO A 85 -22.90 20.53 18.26
CA PRO A 85 -21.75 20.30 17.41
C PRO A 85 -22.06 20.71 15.98
N ASP A 86 -21.11 21.37 15.34
CA ASP A 86 -21.27 21.86 13.97
C ASP A 86 -20.62 20.90 12.97
N ALA A 87 -20.73 21.22 11.68
CA ALA A 87 -20.11 20.43 10.62
C ALA A 87 -18.60 20.28 10.81
N ILE A 88 -17.92 21.28 11.38
CA ILE A 88 -16.47 21.23 11.64
C ILE A 88 -16.16 20.17 12.70
N THR A 89 -16.92 20.12 13.81
CA THR A 89 -16.73 19.08 14.84
C THR A 89 -16.88 17.68 14.26
N TYR A 90 -17.93 17.45 13.47
CA TYR A 90 -18.19 16.17 12.84
C TYR A 90 -17.12 15.81 11.80
N ASN A 91 -16.70 16.77 10.97
CA ASN A 91 -15.65 16.57 9.98
C ASN A 91 -14.33 16.15 10.62
N SER A 92 -13.92 16.79 11.71
CA SER A 92 -12.71 16.38 12.45
C SER A 92 -12.87 15.01 13.11
N ALA A 93 -14.05 14.66 13.62
CA ALA A 93 -14.31 13.33 14.16
C ALA A 93 -14.29 12.23 13.09
N ILE A 94 -14.89 12.48 11.92
CA ILE A 94 -14.86 11.57 10.76
C ILE A 94 -13.42 11.41 10.26
N SER A 95 -12.65 12.50 10.16
CA SER A 95 -11.23 12.44 9.78
C SER A 95 -10.39 11.68 10.82
N ALA A 96 -10.69 11.79 12.12
CA ALA A 96 -10.01 10.99 13.13
C ALA A 96 -10.29 9.48 12.94
N CYS A 97 -11.55 9.12 12.64
CA CYS A 97 -11.93 7.75 12.29
C CYS A 97 -11.23 7.27 11.01
N GLU A 98 -11.17 8.11 9.98
CA GLU A 98 -10.48 7.86 8.72
C GLU A 98 -9.00 7.56 8.94
N LYS A 99 -8.27 8.40 9.67
CA LYS A 99 -6.83 8.18 9.96
C LYS A 99 -6.56 6.88 10.73
N CYS A 100 -7.53 6.39 11.51
CA CYS A 100 -7.45 5.13 12.24
C CYS A 100 -8.11 3.92 11.54
N GLY A 101 -8.57 4.07 10.29
CA GLY A 101 -9.21 3.00 9.51
C GLY A 101 -10.56 2.51 10.07
N ARG A 102 -11.22 3.34 10.88
CA ARG A 102 -12.49 3.06 11.56
C ARG A 102 -13.68 3.43 10.69
N TRP A 103 -13.86 2.69 9.60
CA TRP A 103 -14.86 2.98 8.56
C TRP A 103 -16.31 2.94 9.08
N GLU A 104 -16.66 1.98 9.93
CA GLU A 104 -18.02 1.86 10.51
C GLU A 104 -18.40 3.11 11.30
N GLN A 105 -17.47 3.60 12.13
CA GLN A 105 -17.68 4.79 12.94
C GLN A 105 -17.74 6.06 12.08
N GLY A 106 -16.90 6.15 11.03
CA GLY A 106 -16.94 7.27 10.07
C GLY A 106 -18.29 7.36 9.34
N LEU A 107 -18.83 6.22 8.88
CA LEU A 107 -20.14 6.16 8.22
C LEU A 107 -21.30 6.48 9.17
N GLU A 108 -21.26 5.98 10.40
CA GLU A 108 -22.29 6.28 11.40
C GLU A 108 -22.29 7.77 11.77
N LEU A 109 -21.12 8.41 11.89
CA LEU A 109 -21.03 9.85 12.10
C LEU A 109 -21.63 10.65 10.92
N LEU A 110 -21.35 10.24 9.68
CA LEU A 110 -21.93 10.85 8.49
C LEU A 110 -23.46 10.74 8.49
N ALA A 111 -24.01 9.57 8.84
CA ALA A 111 -25.45 9.37 8.97
C ALA A 111 -26.06 10.18 10.13
N GLN A 112 -25.32 10.40 11.21
CA GLN A 112 -25.77 11.24 12.34
C GLN A 112 -25.89 12.71 11.96
N MET A 113 -25.00 13.23 11.09
CA MET A 113 -25.12 14.59 10.57
C MET A 113 -26.48 14.79 9.87
N ASP A 114 -26.89 13.85 9.01
CA ASP A 114 -28.19 13.87 8.34
C ASP A 114 -29.37 13.85 9.32
N ARG A 115 -29.33 12.93 10.31
CA ARG A 115 -30.37 12.84 11.36
C ARG A 115 -30.52 14.14 12.15
N ARG A 116 -29.43 14.91 12.25
CA ARG A 116 -29.39 16.20 12.95
C ARG A 116 -29.66 17.40 12.05
N LYS A 117 -29.98 17.18 10.78
CA LYS A 117 -30.18 18.24 9.78
C LYS A 117 -28.95 19.15 9.63
N LEU A 118 -27.76 18.60 9.89
CA LEU A 118 -26.48 19.21 9.57
C LEU A 118 -26.07 18.68 8.20
N PRO A 119 -26.15 19.46 7.12
CA PRO A 119 -25.84 18.96 5.78
C PRO A 119 -24.36 18.55 5.71
N PRO A 120 -24.03 17.27 5.46
CA PRO A 120 -22.66 16.88 5.21
C PRO A 120 -22.15 17.54 3.94
N ASP A 121 -20.90 17.98 3.96
CA ASP A 121 -20.25 18.64 2.83
C ASP A 121 -19.34 17.65 2.06
N ALA A 122 -18.73 18.13 0.98
CA ALA A 122 -17.81 17.32 0.18
C ALA A 122 -16.62 16.78 0.99
N TYR A 123 -16.22 17.48 2.06
CA TYR A 123 -15.16 17.03 2.96
C TYR A 123 -15.63 15.87 3.84
N SER A 124 -16.82 15.95 4.44
CA SER A 124 -17.41 14.86 5.24
C SER A 124 -17.47 13.56 4.44
N PHE A 125 -17.97 13.65 3.20
CA PHE A 125 -18.06 12.50 2.30
C PHE A 125 -16.68 12.00 1.87
N SER A 126 -15.75 12.89 1.48
CA SER A 126 -14.39 12.48 1.08
C SER A 126 -13.66 11.75 2.21
N ALA A 127 -13.78 12.23 3.46
CA ALA A 127 -13.22 11.56 4.63
C ALA A 127 -13.89 10.20 4.90
N ALA A 128 -15.21 10.10 4.73
CA ALA A 128 -15.92 8.83 4.84
C ALA A 128 -15.50 7.82 3.76
N ILE A 129 -15.32 8.25 2.50
CA ILE A 129 -14.82 7.42 1.39
C ILE A 129 -13.38 6.95 1.68
N SER A 130 -12.49 7.84 2.11
CA SER A 130 -11.12 7.48 2.53
C SER A 130 -11.08 6.51 3.71
N SER A 131 -12.06 6.59 4.63
CA SER A 131 -12.20 5.58 5.68
C SER A 131 -12.59 4.21 5.11
N CYS A 132 -13.49 4.17 4.12
CA CYS A 132 -13.90 2.96 3.42
C CYS A 132 -12.74 2.33 2.63
N GLU A 133 -11.87 3.14 2.04
CA GLU A 133 -10.62 2.71 1.40
C GLU A 133 -9.74 1.90 2.37
N LYS A 134 -9.53 2.41 3.59
CA LYS A 134 -8.76 1.72 4.63
C LYS A 134 -9.46 0.47 5.14
N GLY A 135 -10.79 0.49 5.15
CA GLY A 135 -11.65 -0.67 5.47
C GLY A 135 -11.83 -1.68 4.33
N LYS A 136 -11.28 -1.44 3.14
CA LYS A 136 -11.50 -2.24 1.91
C LYS A 136 -12.98 -2.39 1.52
N ARG A 137 -13.82 -1.40 1.86
CA ARG A 137 -15.27 -1.40 1.60
C ARG A 137 -15.60 -0.65 0.32
N TRP A 138 -15.23 -1.25 -0.82
CA TRP A 138 -15.39 -0.61 -2.13
C TRP A 138 -16.87 -0.30 -2.46
N GLU A 139 -17.80 -1.22 -2.19
CA GLU A 139 -19.24 -1.00 -2.45
C GLU A 139 -19.78 0.24 -1.71
N MET A 140 -19.36 0.43 -0.46
CA MET A 140 -19.74 1.60 0.33
C MET A 140 -19.11 2.88 -0.21
N ALA A 141 -17.85 2.83 -0.66
CA ALA A 141 -17.21 3.98 -1.30
C ALA A 141 -17.95 4.42 -2.59
N LEU A 142 -18.40 3.46 -3.42
CA LEU A 142 -19.20 3.74 -4.61
C LEU A 142 -20.58 4.31 -4.25
N GLN A 143 -21.24 3.75 -3.23
CA GLN A 143 -22.52 4.25 -2.75
C GLN A 143 -22.41 5.70 -2.26
N LEU A 144 -21.37 6.03 -1.50
CA LEU A 144 -21.12 7.39 -1.03
C LEU A 144 -20.89 8.37 -2.19
N LEU A 145 -20.12 7.98 -3.22
CA LEU A 145 -19.95 8.81 -4.42
C LEU A 145 -21.28 9.06 -5.15
N ALA A 146 -22.12 8.04 -5.27
CA ALA A 146 -23.44 8.19 -5.87
C ALA A 146 -24.34 9.10 -5.02
N ASP A 147 -24.27 8.98 -3.69
CA ASP A 147 -25.03 9.80 -2.75
C ASP A 147 -24.57 11.28 -2.80
N MET A 148 -23.27 11.55 -2.97
CA MET A 148 -22.77 12.92 -3.21
C MET A 148 -23.41 13.55 -4.45
N ARG A 149 -23.45 12.82 -5.57
CA ARG A 149 -24.06 13.35 -6.82
C ARG A 149 -25.55 13.59 -6.69
N ARG A 150 -26.28 12.70 -6.02
CA ARG A 150 -27.72 12.90 -5.75
C ARG A 150 -27.97 14.14 -4.89
N ARG A 151 -27.00 14.57 -4.10
CA ARG A 151 -27.02 15.79 -3.28
C ARG A 151 -26.41 17.00 -3.98
N GLU A 152 -26.11 16.89 -5.28
CA GLU A 152 -25.47 17.94 -6.07
C GLU A 152 -24.12 18.40 -5.48
N LEU A 153 -23.43 17.49 -4.78
CA LEU A 153 -22.08 17.68 -4.28
C LEU A 153 -21.08 17.07 -5.25
N GLU A 154 -20.15 17.88 -5.73
CA GLU A 154 -19.08 17.45 -6.62
C GLU A 154 -18.01 16.66 -5.84
N PRO A 155 -17.76 15.37 -6.16
CA PRO A 155 -16.70 14.62 -5.52
C PRO A 155 -15.33 15.17 -5.91
N SER A 156 -14.47 15.36 -4.91
CA SER A 156 -13.11 15.85 -5.10
C SER A 156 -12.20 14.79 -5.74
N VAL A 157 -11.03 15.21 -6.24
CA VAL A 157 -9.97 14.28 -6.69
C VAL A 157 -9.61 13.28 -5.59
N VAL A 158 -9.58 13.73 -4.33
CA VAL A 158 -9.33 12.89 -3.16
C VAL A 158 -10.43 11.83 -2.99
N GLY A 159 -11.70 12.23 -3.12
CA GLY A 159 -12.85 11.32 -3.02
C GLY A 159 -12.83 10.24 -4.11
N TYR A 160 -12.62 10.62 -5.37
CA TYR A 160 -12.49 9.65 -6.48
C TYR A 160 -11.28 8.74 -6.31
N SER A 161 -10.11 9.31 -5.99
CA SER A 161 -8.87 8.53 -5.83
C SER A 161 -8.98 7.53 -4.68
N ALA A 162 -9.60 7.91 -3.56
CA ALA A 162 -9.87 7.01 -2.45
C ALA A 162 -10.85 5.89 -2.84
N ALA A 163 -11.89 6.19 -3.61
CA ALA A 163 -12.81 5.16 -4.12
C ALA A 163 -12.11 4.19 -5.09
N ILE A 164 -11.30 4.69 -6.02
CA ILE A 164 -10.50 3.85 -6.94
C ILE A 164 -9.50 2.98 -6.15
N SER A 165 -8.80 3.54 -5.16
CA SER A 165 -7.90 2.81 -4.26
C SER A 165 -8.66 1.75 -3.42
N SER A 166 -9.90 2.02 -3.03
CA SER A 166 -10.73 1.03 -2.34
C SER A 166 -11.04 -0.18 -3.24
N CYS A 167 -11.30 0.05 -4.52
CA CYS A 167 -11.49 -1.00 -5.54
C CYS A 167 -10.19 -1.78 -5.78
N GLU A 168 -9.05 -1.08 -5.85
CA GLU A 168 -7.70 -1.67 -5.97
C GLU A 168 -7.42 -2.65 -4.81
N LYS A 169 -7.68 -2.24 -3.56
CA LYS A 169 -7.48 -3.08 -2.37
C LYS A 169 -8.43 -4.28 -2.31
N SER A 170 -9.58 -4.18 -2.97
CA SER A 170 -10.60 -5.24 -3.06
C SER A 170 -10.58 -6.03 -4.37
N ARG A 171 -9.55 -5.81 -5.22
CA ARG A 171 -9.34 -6.47 -6.52
C ARG A 171 -10.49 -6.30 -7.52
N GLN A 172 -11.23 -5.20 -7.42
CA GLN A 172 -12.36 -4.88 -8.31
C GLN A 172 -11.87 -3.95 -9.44
N TRP A 173 -11.17 -4.52 -10.42
CA TRP A 173 -10.53 -3.73 -11.47
C TRP A 173 -11.55 -3.11 -12.43
N GLU A 174 -12.67 -3.76 -12.70
CA GLU A 174 -13.75 -3.23 -13.54
C GLU A 174 -14.35 -1.97 -12.92
N ALA A 175 -14.62 -2.01 -11.61
CA ALA A 175 -15.14 -0.86 -10.87
C ALA A 175 -14.12 0.29 -10.83
N ALA A 176 -12.84 -0.01 -10.63
CA ALA A 176 -11.77 0.99 -10.66
C ALA A 176 -11.67 1.71 -12.02
N LEU A 177 -11.77 0.96 -13.13
CA LEU A 177 -11.78 1.53 -14.48
C LEU A 177 -13.04 2.37 -14.75
N ALA A 178 -14.21 1.87 -14.33
CA ALA A 178 -15.47 2.60 -14.47
C ALA A 178 -15.42 3.94 -13.72
N LEU A 179 -14.89 3.94 -12.48
CA LEU A 179 -14.73 5.16 -11.68
C LEU A 179 -13.74 6.15 -12.32
N LEU A 180 -12.63 5.68 -12.89
CA LEU A 180 -11.67 6.55 -13.56
C LEU A 180 -12.28 7.16 -14.84
N ALA A 181 -13.00 6.36 -15.63
CA ALA A 181 -13.68 6.85 -16.83
C ALA A 181 -14.76 7.89 -16.48
N ASP A 182 -15.52 7.64 -15.42
CA ASP A 182 -16.55 8.53 -14.95
C ASP A 182 -15.98 9.82 -14.31
N MET A 183 -14.84 9.73 -13.60
CA MET A 183 -14.07 10.90 -13.16
C MET A 183 -13.64 11.77 -14.36
N ARG A 184 -13.21 11.17 -15.48
CA ARG A 184 -12.85 11.91 -16.70
C ARG A 184 -14.04 12.59 -17.39
N GLN A 185 -15.25 12.03 -17.26
CA GLN A 185 -16.44 12.52 -17.97
C GLN A 185 -17.23 13.54 -17.14
N HIS A 186 -17.40 13.28 -15.85
CA HIS A 186 -18.33 14.01 -14.97
C HIS A 186 -17.65 14.55 -13.72
N GLY A 187 -16.36 14.27 -13.51
CA GLY A 187 -15.64 14.64 -12.30
C GLY A 187 -14.48 15.61 -12.57
N PRO A 188 -13.65 15.85 -11.54
CA PRO A 188 -12.42 16.60 -11.70
C PRO A 188 -11.42 15.81 -12.57
N LEU A 189 -10.48 16.52 -13.20
CA LEU A 189 -9.44 15.89 -14.02
C LEU A 189 -8.64 14.87 -13.18
N PRO A 190 -8.44 13.63 -13.68
CA PRO A 190 -7.62 12.66 -12.98
C PRO A 190 -6.18 13.15 -12.79
N GLU A 191 -5.63 12.86 -11.62
CA GLU A 191 -4.23 13.07 -11.32
C GLU A 191 -3.46 11.74 -11.38
N ILE A 192 -2.13 11.80 -11.28
CA ILE A 192 -1.29 10.60 -11.34
C ILE A 192 -1.66 9.58 -10.25
N ILE A 193 -2.12 10.05 -9.09
CA ILE A 193 -2.58 9.19 -7.98
C ILE A 193 -3.80 8.35 -8.40
N SER A 194 -4.75 8.95 -9.13
CA SER A 194 -5.94 8.25 -9.63
C SER A 194 -5.56 7.19 -10.67
N TYR A 195 -4.61 7.50 -11.56
CA TYR A 195 -4.06 6.54 -12.52
C TYR A 195 -3.29 5.40 -11.83
N ASN A 196 -2.44 5.72 -10.87
CA ASN A 196 -1.67 4.72 -10.11
C ASN A 196 -2.61 3.71 -9.45
N ALA A 197 -3.66 4.18 -8.76
CA ALA A 197 -4.65 3.31 -8.14
C ALA A 197 -5.38 2.42 -9.18
N ALA A 198 -5.76 2.97 -10.33
CA ALA A 198 -6.42 2.19 -11.38
C ALA A 198 -5.49 1.18 -12.07
N ILE A 199 -4.22 1.53 -12.30
CA ILE A 199 -3.19 0.65 -12.86
C ILE A 199 -2.89 -0.50 -11.89
N SER A 200 -2.73 -0.21 -10.59
CA SER A 200 -2.56 -1.23 -9.54
C SER A 200 -3.80 -2.10 -9.37
N ALA A 201 -5.01 -1.58 -9.61
CA ALA A 201 -6.21 -2.39 -9.63
C ALA A 201 -6.19 -3.38 -10.81
N CYS A 202 -5.79 -2.91 -12.01
CA CYS A 202 -5.63 -3.75 -13.19
C CYS A 202 -4.54 -4.81 -13.02
N GLU A 203 -3.42 -4.46 -12.38
CA GLU A 203 -2.34 -5.39 -12.01
C GLU A 203 -2.90 -6.54 -11.16
N LYS A 204 -3.60 -6.21 -10.07
CA LYS A 204 -4.23 -7.21 -9.17
C LYS A 204 -5.34 -8.01 -9.85
N GLY A 205 -6.01 -7.42 -10.83
CA GLY A 205 -7.00 -8.06 -11.70
C GLY A 205 -6.39 -8.89 -12.83
N THR A 206 -5.06 -8.98 -12.93
CA THR A 206 -4.30 -9.65 -14.01
C THR A 206 -4.58 -9.09 -15.42
N GLN A 207 -5.06 -7.84 -15.49
CA GLN A 207 -5.43 -7.15 -16.72
C GLN A 207 -4.29 -6.29 -17.26
N TRP A 208 -3.22 -6.93 -17.74
CA TRP A 208 -2.03 -6.25 -18.26
C TRP A 208 -2.33 -5.28 -19.42
N ARG A 209 -3.33 -5.58 -20.27
CA ARG A 209 -3.70 -4.72 -21.40
C ARG A 209 -4.24 -3.37 -20.92
N TRP A 210 -5.13 -3.40 -19.95
CA TRP A 210 -5.72 -2.20 -19.37
C TRP A 210 -4.68 -1.40 -18.60
N SER A 211 -3.81 -2.07 -17.85
CA SER A 211 -2.68 -1.43 -17.15
C SER A 211 -1.77 -0.63 -18.11
N LEU A 212 -1.37 -1.22 -19.24
CA LEU A 212 -0.57 -0.54 -20.26
C LEU A 212 -1.32 0.60 -20.97
N LEU A 213 -2.62 0.40 -21.24
CA LEU A 213 -3.45 1.44 -21.85
C LEU A 213 -3.58 2.65 -20.91
N LEU A 214 -3.80 2.43 -19.62
CA LEU A 214 -3.87 3.50 -18.63
C LEU A 214 -2.56 4.26 -18.50
N LEU A 215 -1.41 3.58 -18.56
CA LEU A 215 -0.10 4.26 -18.58
C LEU A 215 0.06 5.16 -19.82
N ALA A 216 -0.38 4.69 -20.99
CA ALA A 216 -0.37 5.50 -22.20
C ALA A 216 -1.32 6.71 -22.09
N LEU A 217 -2.53 6.51 -21.56
CA LEU A 217 -3.50 7.58 -21.31
C LEU A 217 -2.97 8.61 -20.31
N ALA A 218 -2.27 8.19 -19.25
CA ALA A 218 -1.65 9.11 -18.31
C ALA A 218 -0.60 10.02 -18.99
N ARG A 219 0.20 9.45 -19.92
CA ARG A 219 1.16 10.23 -20.73
C ARG A 219 0.45 11.18 -21.69
N GLU A 220 -0.64 10.74 -22.33
CA GLU A 220 -1.45 11.58 -23.23
C GLU A 220 -2.09 12.77 -22.50
N ASP A 221 -2.53 12.56 -21.25
CA ASP A 221 -3.03 13.60 -20.36
C ASP A 221 -1.91 14.51 -19.82
N LYS A 222 -0.66 14.35 -20.29
CA LYS A 222 0.54 15.11 -19.89
C LYS A 222 0.89 14.97 -18.42
N LEU A 223 0.44 13.89 -17.77
CA LEU A 223 0.89 13.54 -16.43
C LEU A 223 2.24 12.84 -16.53
N GLN A 224 3.13 13.08 -15.57
CA GLN A 224 4.41 12.38 -15.50
C GLN A 224 4.23 11.07 -14.72
N PRO A 225 4.36 9.90 -15.36
CA PRO A 225 4.34 8.63 -14.65
C PRO A 225 5.49 8.56 -13.66
N ASP A 226 5.21 8.11 -12.45
CA ASP A 226 6.20 7.93 -11.40
C ASP A 226 6.64 6.46 -11.28
N LEU A 227 7.55 6.20 -10.34
CA LEU A 227 8.03 4.84 -10.07
C LEU A 227 6.88 3.86 -9.71
N ILE A 228 5.80 4.37 -9.10
CA ILE A 228 4.63 3.55 -8.74
C ILE A 228 3.86 3.19 -10.01
N THR A 229 3.66 4.14 -10.94
CA THR A 229 2.98 3.90 -12.22
C THR A 229 3.70 2.82 -13.03
N PHE A 230 5.01 2.98 -13.21
CA PHE A 230 5.82 2.03 -13.97
C PHE A 230 5.94 0.68 -13.27
N GLY A 231 6.14 0.68 -11.94
CA GLY A 231 6.22 -0.54 -11.14
C GLY A 231 4.96 -1.39 -11.30
N ALA A 232 3.78 -0.81 -11.11
CA ALA A 232 2.51 -1.51 -11.27
C ALA A 232 2.30 -2.02 -12.71
N ALA A 233 2.68 -1.23 -13.73
CA ALA A 233 2.60 -1.65 -15.13
C ALA A 233 3.55 -2.81 -15.49
N ILE A 234 4.76 -2.82 -14.94
CA ILE A 234 5.74 -3.89 -15.12
C ILE A 234 5.28 -5.17 -14.40
N THR A 235 4.78 -5.07 -13.17
CA THR A 235 4.17 -6.20 -12.45
C THR A 235 2.94 -6.73 -13.19
N ALA A 236 2.13 -5.87 -13.80
CA ALA A 236 1.02 -6.33 -14.64
C ALA A 236 1.54 -7.11 -15.87
N CYS A 237 2.64 -6.68 -16.49
CA CYS A 237 3.29 -7.42 -17.58
C CYS A 237 3.81 -8.81 -17.15
N GLU A 238 4.22 -8.96 -15.88
CA GLU A 238 4.58 -10.26 -15.29
C GLU A 238 3.40 -11.23 -15.35
N THR A 239 2.21 -10.81 -14.90
CA THR A 239 1.00 -11.65 -14.95
C THR A 239 0.60 -11.99 -16.39
N GLY A 240 0.81 -11.06 -17.33
CA GLY A 240 0.54 -11.23 -18.75
C GLY A 240 1.61 -11.99 -19.55
N ARG A 241 2.72 -12.40 -18.90
CA ARG A 241 3.92 -13.00 -19.54
C ARG A 241 4.47 -12.16 -20.70
N LYS A 242 4.39 -10.83 -20.58
CA LYS A 242 4.82 -9.88 -21.62
C LYS A 242 6.21 -9.31 -21.32
N TRP A 243 7.21 -10.18 -21.24
CA TRP A 243 8.60 -9.81 -20.90
C TRP A 243 9.17 -8.69 -21.79
N LYS A 244 8.95 -8.72 -23.11
CA LYS A 244 9.42 -7.65 -24.01
C LYS A 244 8.85 -6.27 -23.66
N ARG A 245 7.58 -6.22 -23.26
CA ARG A 245 6.94 -4.97 -22.82
C ARG A 245 7.47 -4.53 -21.46
N ALA A 246 7.71 -5.48 -20.54
CA ALA A 246 8.33 -5.19 -19.25
C ALA A 246 9.74 -4.58 -19.41
N LEU A 247 10.56 -5.10 -20.32
CA LEU A 247 11.88 -4.53 -20.63
C LEU A 247 11.80 -3.13 -21.21
N LEU A 248 10.93 -2.92 -22.20
CA LEU A 248 10.72 -1.58 -22.79
C LEU A 248 10.27 -0.57 -21.72
N LEU A 249 9.43 -0.99 -20.76
CA LEU A 249 9.02 -0.11 -19.66
C LEU A 249 10.16 0.20 -18.67
N LEU A 250 11.12 -0.72 -18.48
CA LEU A 250 12.31 -0.45 -17.68
C LEU A 250 13.24 0.53 -18.37
N GLU A 251 13.42 0.39 -19.70
CA GLU A 251 14.15 1.34 -20.53
C GLU A 251 13.50 2.73 -20.47
N ASP A 252 12.18 2.82 -20.70
CA ASP A 252 11.41 4.06 -20.57
C ASP A 252 11.57 4.70 -19.18
N LEU A 253 11.62 3.90 -18.11
CA LEU A 253 11.79 4.39 -16.73
C LEU A 253 13.17 5.03 -16.55
N MET A 254 14.23 4.42 -17.08
CA MET A 254 15.59 4.96 -17.05
C MET A 254 15.69 6.26 -17.87
N ASP A 255 15.05 6.31 -19.04
CA ASP A 255 15.03 7.49 -19.91
C ASP A 255 14.30 8.66 -19.26
N CYS A 256 13.29 8.38 -18.42
CA CYS A 256 12.62 9.40 -17.61
C CYS A 256 13.48 9.92 -16.44
N GLY A 257 14.71 9.41 -16.26
CA GLY A 257 15.60 9.77 -15.16
C GLY A 257 15.13 9.26 -13.79
N LEU A 258 14.19 8.31 -13.76
CA LEU A 258 13.70 7.73 -12.52
C LEU A 258 14.70 6.69 -12.01
N GLN A 259 14.96 6.70 -10.70
CA GLN A 259 15.84 5.71 -10.08
C GLN A 259 15.15 4.35 -10.09
N LEU A 260 15.76 3.37 -10.75
CA LEU A 260 15.33 1.98 -10.70
C LEU A 260 15.30 1.51 -9.25
N SER A 261 14.25 0.80 -8.89
CA SER A 261 14.17 0.10 -7.61
C SER A 261 14.18 -1.41 -7.83
N LYS A 262 14.33 -2.17 -6.75
CA LYS A 262 14.38 -3.63 -6.81
C LYS A 262 13.10 -4.26 -7.40
N VAL A 263 11.94 -3.65 -7.14
CA VAL A 263 10.62 -4.22 -7.46
C VAL A 263 10.36 -4.30 -8.97
N PRO A 264 10.50 -3.22 -9.77
CA PRO A 264 10.36 -3.30 -11.23
C PRO A 264 11.31 -4.32 -11.88
N CYS A 265 12.58 -4.37 -11.45
CA CYS A 265 13.54 -5.32 -12.01
C CYS A 265 13.19 -6.77 -11.66
N SER A 266 12.81 -7.07 -10.41
CA SER A 266 12.43 -8.43 -10.02
C SER A 266 11.16 -8.89 -10.74
N SER A 267 10.15 -8.02 -10.89
CA SER A 267 8.95 -8.32 -11.68
C SER A 267 9.23 -8.52 -13.17
N ALA A 268 10.16 -7.78 -13.77
CA ALA A 268 10.58 -8.02 -15.14
C ALA A 268 11.33 -9.35 -15.31
N ILE A 269 12.21 -9.71 -14.36
CA ILE A 269 12.89 -11.01 -14.35
C ILE A 269 11.87 -12.15 -14.22
N ASN A 270 10.88 -12.04 -13.34
CA ASN A 270 9.79 -13.01 -13.22
C ASN A 270 8.97 -13.11 -14.53
N ALA A 271 8.78 -12.00 -15.24
CA ALA A 271 8.11 -12.01 -16.54
C ALA A 271 8.93 -12.79 -17.59
N CYS A 272 10.26 -12.62 -17.58
CA CYS A 272 11.20 -13.36 -18.41
C CYS A 272 11.21 -14.85 -18.07
N GLU A 273 11.20 -15.22 -16.78
CA GLU A 273 11.08 -16.60 -16.31
C GLU A 273 9.81 -17.27 -16.89
N LYS A 274 8.64 -16.68 -16.67
CA LYS A 274 7.34 -17.25 -17.09
C LYS A 274 7.19 -17.41 -18.61
N SER A 275 8.07 -16.79 -19.38
CA SER A 275 8.10 -16.80 -20.85
C SER A 275 9.31 -17.53 -21.44
N GLY A 276 10.20 -18.08 -20.60
CA GLY A 276 11.40 -18.80 -21.04
C GLY A 276 12.50 -17.91 -21.63
N ALA A 277 12.42 -16.59 -21.45
CA ALA A 277 13.39 -15.62 -21.96
C ALA A 277 14.62 -15.50 -21.05
N TRP A 278 15.39 -16.59 -20.94
CA TRP A 278 16.51 -16.70 -20.01
C TRP A 278 17.63 -15.67 -20.25
N GLU A 279 17.96 -15.34 -21.51
CA GLU A 279 19.00 -14.35 -21.84
C GLU A 279 18.68 -12.98 -21.26
N ALA A 280 17.43 -12.54 -21.42
CA ALA A 280 16.94 -11.28 -20.87
C ALA A 280 16.91 -11.30 -19.34
N ALA A 281 16.52 -12.42 -18.73
CA ALA A 281 16.55 -12.57 -17.28
C ALA A 281 17.98 -12.42 -16.71
N LEU A 282 18.97 -13.04 -17.35
CA LEU A 282 20.38 -12.91 -16.96
C LEU A 282 20.92 -11.49 -17.13
N ALA A 283 20.64 -10.87 -18.27
CA ALA A 283 21.06 -9.50 -18.54
C ALA A 283 20.53 -8.52 -17.47
N LEU A 284 19.27 -8.68 -17.06
CA LEU A 284 18.68 -7.87 -15.99
C LEU A 284 19.35 -8.11 -14.62
N ILE A 285 19.73 -9.35 -14.28
CA ILE A 285 20.43 -9.63 -13.03
C ILE A 285 21.80 -8.95 -13.00
N VAL A 286 22.54 -9.00 -14.12
CA VAL A 286 23.83 -8.30 -14.26
C VAL A 286 23.62 -6.78 -14.12
N GLN A 287 22.62 -6.23 -14.81
CA GLN A 287 22.30 -4.80 -14.73
C GLN A 287 21.93 -4.37 -13.30
N MET A 288 21.20 -5.21 -12.54
CA MET A 288 20.91 -4.94 -11.13
C MET A 288 22.17 -4.91 -10.26
N ASN A 289 23.18 -5.75 -10.56
CA ASN A 289 24.46 -5.74 -9.86
C ASN A 289 25.29 -4.48 -10.20
N GLU A 290 25.34 -4.09 -11.47
CA GLU A 290 26.00 -2.85 -11.92
C GLU A 290 25.41 -1.60 -11.29
N LEU A 291 24.08 -1.55 -11.17
CA LEU A 291 23.35 -0.45 -10.51
C LEU A 291 23.41 -0.52 -8.97
N SER A 292 24.18 -1.44 -8.39
CA SER A 292 24.26 -1.68 -6.94
C SER A 292 22.90 -1.97 -6.27
N LEU A 293 21.92 -2.44 -7.05
CA LEU A 293 20.56 -2.72 -6.59
C LEU A 293 20.41 -4.07 -5.88
N ARG A 294 21.52 -4.81 -5.63
CA ARG A 294 21.58 -6.13 -4.94
C ARG A 294 20.32 -6.99 -5.19
N PRO A 295 20.30 -7.82 -6.24
CA PRO A 295 19.19 -8.70 -6.56
C PRO A 295 18.81 -9.53 -5.33
N ASP A 296 17.50 -9.64 -5.11
CA ASP A 296 17.00 -10.47 -4.03
C ASP A 296 17.01 -11.95 -4.41
N LEU A 297 16.78 -12.80 -3.41
CA LEU A 297 16.67 -14.26 -3.60
C LEU A 297 15.61 -14.61 -4.66
N PHE A 298 14.53 -13.83 -4.75
CA PHE A 298 13.46 -14.04 -5.72
C PHE A 298 13.93 -13.80 -7.16
N ALA A 299 14.65 -12.71 -7.44
CA ALA A 299 15.23 -12.43 -8.75
C ALA A 299 16.24 -13.51 -9.18
N TYR A 300 17.11 -13.96 -8.27
CA TYR A 300 18.04 -15.07 -8.54
C TYR A 300 17.30 -16.37 -8.85
N ASN A 301 16.31 -16.74 -8.03
CA ASN A 301 15.51 -17.95 -8.25
C ASN A 301 14.77 -17.92 -9.60
N ALA A 302 14.17 -16.80 -9.97
CA ALA A 302 13.50 -16.64 -11.26
C ALA A 302 14.49 -16.74 -12.44
N GLY A 303 15.68 -16.16 -12.33
CA GLY A 303 16.74 -16.33 -13.32
C GLY A 303 17.20 -17.79 -13.46
N LEU A 304 17.39 -18.49 -12.34
CA LEU A 304 17.76 -19.92 -12.33
C LEU A 304 16.70 -20.79 -13.02
N VAL A 305 15.43 -20.58 -12.69
CA VAL A 305 14.32 -21.31 -13.32
C VAL A 305 14.27 -21.05 -14.82
N ALA A 306 14.43 -19.79 -15.25
CA ALA A 306 14.47 -19.44 -16.66
C ALA A 306 15.57 -20.21 -17.41
N CYS A 307 16.78 -20.25 -16.85
CA CYS A 307 17.92 -20.98 -17.41
C CYS A 307 17.68 -22.50 -17.48
N LEU A 308 17.11 -23.08 -16.41
CA LEU A 308 16.80 -24.51 -16.34
C LEU A 308 15.72 -24.93 -17.34
N GLN A 309 14.67 -24.12 -17.50
CA GLN A 309 13.62 -24.36 -18.50
C GLN A 309 14.19 -24.32 -19.93
N ALA A 310 15.21 -23.50 -20.17
CA ALA A 310 15.91 -23.41 -21.44
C ALA A 310 17.03 -24.46 -21.62
N GLY A 311 17.27 -25.34 -20.63
CA GLY A 311 18.33 -26.35 -20.67
C GLY A 311 19.75 -25.78 -20.54
N ARG A 312 19.90 -24.52 -20.14
CA ARG A 312 21.19 -23.81 -20.01
C ARG A 312 21.77 -23.98 -18.60
N TRP A 313 22.13 -25.22 -18.28
CA TRP A 313 22.65 -25.58 -16.96
C TRP A 313 23.96 -24.87 -16.59
N GLU A 314 24.83 -24.55 -17.56
CA GLU A 314 26.08 -23.82 -17.32
C GLU A 314 25.84 -22.42 -16.76
N SER A 315 24.92 -21.69 -17.38
CA SER A 315 24.53 -20.34 -16.95
C SER A 315 23.85 -20.36 -15.59
N ALA A 316 23.03 -21.39 -15.30
CA ALA A 316 22.42 -21.57 -13.99
C ALA A 316 23.48 -21.79 -12.88
N LEU A 317 24.49 -22.62 -13.12
CA LEU A 317 25.59 -22.83 -12.17
C LEU A 317 26.45 -21.57 -11.98
N GLY A 318 26.68 -20.81 -13.06
CA GLY A 318 27.38 -19.52 -12.98
C GLY A 318 26.63 -18.51 -12.09
N LEU A 319 25.31 -18.40 -12.27
CA LEU A 319 24.46 -17.51 -11.46
C LEU A 319 24.48 -17.90 -9.97
N MET A 320 24.53 -19.20 -9.66
CA MET A 320 24.67 -19.68 -8.28
C MET A 320 26.01 -19.32 -7.65
N ALA A 321 27.09 -19.42 -8.42
CA ALA A 321 28.42 -19.02 -7.93
C ALA A 321 28.46 -17.52 -7.63
N GLU A 322 27.84 -16.70 -8.49
CA GLU A 322 27.67 -15.27 -8.28
C GLU A 322 26.84 -14.98 -7.01
N MET A 323 25.69 -15.64 -6.85
CA MET A 323 24.85 -15.53 -5.64
C MET A 323 25.62 -15.85 -4.35
N LYS A 324 26.46 -16.89 -4.36
CA LYS A 324 27.32 -17.26 -3.23
C LYS A 324 28.41 -16.22 -2.96
N SER A 325 28.99 -15.64 -4.01
CA SER A 325 30.02 -14.59 -3.88
C SER A 325 29.47 -13.28 -3.28
N LEU A 326 28.18 -13.02 -3.47
CA LEU A 326 27.48 -11.84 -2.96
C LEU A 326 26.82 -12.09 -1.58
N GLU A 327 27.13 -13.21 -0.93
CA GLU A 327 26.59 -13.62 0.38
C GLU A 327 25.06 -13.70 0.47
N VAL A 328 24.38 -13.91 -0.67
CA VAL A 328 22.93 -14.16 -0.67
C VAL A 328 22.70 -15.62 -0.27
N ALA A 329 22.11 -15.85 0.90
CA ALA A 329 21.91 -17.20 1.43
C ALA A 329 20.94 -18.01 0.53
N PRO A 330 21.39 -19.13 -0.06
CA PRO A 330 20.51 -19.98 -0.87
C PRO A 330 19.48 -20.68 -0.01
N ASP A 331 18.25 -20.76 -0.53
CA ASP A 331 17.17 -21.52 0.09
C ASP A 331 17.06 -22.95 -0.47
N LEU A 332 16.14 -23.73 0.10
CA LEU A 332 15.87 -25.11 -0.33
C LEU A 332 15.56 -25.20 -1.84
N VAL A 333 14.88 -24.18 -2.36
CA VAL A 333 14.42 -24.10 -3.75
C VAL A 333 15.61 -23.85 -4.68
N THR A 334 16.52 -22.92 -4.31
CA THR A 334 17.78 -22.65 -5.00
C THR A 334 18.63 -23.93 -5.12
N CYS A 335 18.75 -24.70 -4.03
CA CYS A 335 19.50 -25.95 -4.02
C CYS A 335 18.84 -27.05 -4.89
N SER A 336 17.50 -27.11 -4.91
CA SER A 336 16.78 -28.00 -5.82
C SER A 336 17.04 -27.65 -7.29
N PHE A 337 17.12 -26.36 -7.62
CA PHE A 337 17.48 -25.89 -8.97
C PHE A 337 18.92 -26.25 -9.33
N ALA A 338 19.85 -26.14 -8.37
CA ALA A 338 21.24 -26.59 -8.54
C ALA A 338 21.35 -28.06 -8.95
N LEU A 339 20.61 -28.92 -8.24
CA LEU A 339 20.59 -30.36 -8.52
C LEU A 339 19.99 -30.64 -9.90
N THR A 340 18.95 -29.90 -10.28
CA THR A 340 18.34 -29.99 -11.61
C THR A 340 19.31 -29.53 -12.71
N ALA A 341 20.10 -28.49 -12.47
CA ALA A 341 21.15 -28.04 -13.39
C ALA A 341 22.22 -29.13 -13.57
N CYS A 342 22.67 -29.73 -12.46
CA CYS A 342 23.66 -30.81 -12.49
C CYS A 342 23.12 -32.07 -13.19
N GLU A 343 21.82 -32.36 -13.06
CA GLU A 343 21.13 -33.43 -13.79
C GLU A 343 21.18 -33.19 -15.31
N GLN A 344 20.79 -31.98 -15.75
CA GLN A 344 20.81 -31.59 -17.16
C GLN A 344 22.22 -31.59 -17.76
N GLY A 345 23.24 -31.23 -16.96
CA GLY A 345 24.65 -31.21 -17.38
C GLY A 345 25.43 -32.51 -17.16
N HIS A 346 24.78 -33.58 -16.67
CA HIS A 346 25.41 -34.85 -16.29
C HIS A 346 26.62 -34.71 -15.32
N ARG A 347 26.65 -33.66 -14.49
CA ARG A 347 27.75 -33.35 -13.55
C ARG A 347 27.53 -34.05 -12.20
N ARG A 348 27.64 -35.39 -12.18
CA ARG A 348 27.39 -36.20 -10.97
C ARG A 348 28.25 -35.84 -9.75
N ALA A 349 29.53 -35.51 -9.95
CA ALA A 349 30.43 -35.16 -8.85
C ALA A 349 29.99 -33.88 -8.12
N LEU A 350 29.64 -32.83 -8.88
CA LEU A 350 29.17 -31.56 -8.33
C LEU A 350 27.80 -31.71 -7.62
N ALA A 351 26.93 -32.58 -8.13
CA ALA A 351 25.65 -32.89 -7.47
C ALA A 351 25.84 -33.55 -6.09
N LEU A 352 26.84 -34.42 -5.94
CA LEU A 352 27.18 -35.06 -4.67
C LEU A 352 27.75 -34.07 -3.66
N GLU A 353 28.67 -33.20 -4.08
CA GLU A 353 29.23 -32.15 -3.21
C GLU A 353 28.14 -31.20 -2.68
N LEU A 354 27.20 -30.81 -3.55
CA LEU A 354 26.06 -29.98 -3.15
C LEU A 354 25.12 -30.69 -2.17
N LEU A 355 24.92 -32.01 -2.31
CA LEU A 355 24.12 -32.81 -1.39
C LEU A 355 24.79 -32.97 -0.02
N GLU A 356 26.11 -33.22 0.01
CA GLU A 356 26.88 -33.30 1.26
C GLU A 356 26.88 -31.97 2.00
N ALA A 357 27.06 -30.86 1.28
CA ALA A 357 26.93 -29.51 1.82
C ALA A 357 25.51 -29.21 2.33
N SER A 358 24.47 -29.82 1.75
CA SER A 358 23.08 -29.67 2.22
C SER A 358 22.74 -30.53 3.45
N ASN A 359 23.40 -31.68 3.64
CA ASN A 359 23.16 -32.57 4.78
C ASN A 359 23.71 -31.99 6.10
N SER A 360 24.77 -31.18 6.06
CA SER A 360 25.35 -30.51 7.24
C SER A 360 24.44 -29.41 7.82
N LEU A 361 23.47 -28.92 7.05
CA LEU A 361 22.52 -27.87 7.43
C LEU A 361 21.11 -28.40 7.81
N GLY A 362 20.90 -29.73 7.86
CA GLY A 362 19.66 -30.33 8.39
C GLY A 362 18.49 -30.46 7.40
N TRP A 363 18.73 -30.44 6.09
CA TRP A 363 17.68 -30.37 5.05
C TRP A 363 17.20 -31.74 4.51
N GLN A 364 16.63 -32.59 5.37
CA GLN A 364 16.16 -33.95 5.00
C GLN A 364 15.08 -34.01 3.89
N LYS A 365 14.41 -32.90 3.56
CA LYS A 365 13.30 -32.85 2.58
C LYS A 365 13.71 -32.85 1.10
N LEU A 366 14.99 -32.66 0.77
CA LEU A 366 15.46 -32.63 -0.63
C LEU A 366 15.52 -34.02 -1.29
N LYS A 367 15.60 -35.10 -0.50
CA LYS A 367 15.81 -36.48 -0.99
C LYS A 367 14.70 -37.00 -1.93
N GLY A 368 13.50 -36.42 -1.90
CA GLY A 368 12.37 -36.85 -2.74
C GLY A 368 12.19 -36.10 -4.06
N ALA A 369 12.92 -35.02 -4.32
CA ALA A 369 12.58 -34.05 -5.38
C ALA A 369 13.34 -34.21 -6.71
N SER A 370 14.44 -34.96 -6.78
CA SER A 370 15.22 -35.14 -8.01
C SER A 370 15.35 -36.61 -8.39
N ARG A 371 15.16 -36.92 -9.67
CA ARG A 371 15.40 -38.27 -10.25
C ARG A 371 16.86 -38.72 -10.12
N VAL A 372 17.80 -37.78 -10.00
CA VAL A 372 19.20 -38.06 -9.69
C VAL A 372 19.35 -38.66 -8.29
N LEU A 373 18.52 -38.30 -7.31
CA LEU A 373 18.59 -38.91 -5.99
C LEU A 373 18.19 -40.39 -6.02
N VAL A 374 17.22 -40.77 -6.87
CA VAL A 374 16.85 -42.18 -7.08
C VAL A 374 17.95 -42.92 -7.85
N SER A 375 18.43 -42.34 -8.97
CA SER A 375 19.49 -42.93 -9.78
C SER A 375 20.85 -43.03 -9.05
N VAL A 376 21.19 -42.05 -8.20
CA VAL A 376 22.45 -42.02 -7.45
C VAL A 376 22.31 -42.85 -6.17
N ALA A 377 21.15 -42.92 -5.51
CA ALA A 377 20.92 -43.90 -4.42
C ALA A 377 20.97 -45.35 -4.93
N GLU A 378 20.45 -45.61 -6.14
CA GLU A 378 20.56 -46.91 -6.82
C GLU A 378 22.01 -47.24 -7.22
N CYS A 379 22.81 -46.26 -7.66
CA CYS A 379 24.22 -46.49 -8.02
C CYS A 379 25.20 -46.48 -6.83
N SER A 380 24.88 -45.87 -5.70
CA SER A 380 25.76 -45.78 -4.52
C SER A 380 25.56 -46.93 -3.51
N GLY A 381 24.66 -47.87 -3.78
CA GLY A 381 24.49 -49.06 -2.92
C GLY A 381 23.99 -48.75 -1.51
N VAL A 382 23.33 -47.61 -1.29
CA VAL A 382 22.72 -47.26 0.00
C VAL A 382 21.21 -47.53 -0.07
N VAL A 383 20.86 -48.78 -0.34
CA VAL A 383 19.55 -49.35 0.01
C VAL A 383 19.82 -50.45 1.02
N GLY A 384 19.98 -50.04 2.28
CA GLY A 384 19.79 -50.90 3.44
C GLY A 384 18.39 -50.62 3.99
N TYR A 385 17.56 -51.66 4.03
CA TYR A 385 16.19 -51.70 4.53
C TYR A 385 15.95 -50.98 5.85
#